data_AF-A0A2K8SDA2-F1
#
_entry.id   AF-A0A2K8SDA2-F1
#
_cell.length_a   1.000
_cell.length_b   1.000
_cell.length_c   1.000
_cell.angle_alpha   90.00
_cell.angle_beta   90.00
_cell.angle_gamma   90.00
#
_symmetry.space_group_name_H-M   'P 1'
#
loop_
_entity.id
_entity.type
_entity.pdbx_description
1 polymer ?
#
loop_
_entity_poly.entity_id
_entity_poly.type
_entity_poly.pdbx_seq_one_letter_code
_entity_poly.pdbx_strand_id
1 'polypeptide(L)'
;MKEIDKQSIFWFGLHNLVQENAQLKYYITTQKELIYNLYPVVYLGVIQYSLYRGIVLEEIPLEDSNSYTDYILERYEEIYKIRYRFVKDKPKKANLKDIETYQLCEEIISDLLLPYINEYCFRTYDMWKNLVQAYIRECTINYEYDINHKSDDGKTKTSMLYPFFFTLSLIAIEEKQGLYQRIEKCYKKEVLLRKFNSGREWKEKELDYLSETYELIKNDEEWLLFLSNFSSSKWDNFDLKERFKALFQLTKLTTILMKDEISAVTMLDDGEELFDQVKNYLPLFIFEDKIFKKENELKRDLKNSEIKVLSPFANQNINIEVLIPYIETKGERFVNYNKATLVRTSEIIYTVLAKLRLILLIHEYLPSLIDSRIWPKKKLFVDVLNLFEEQKEGKFKRILDVENLLVSDFLITEDNINEVLELKYTNIEDFYNKAFFYKIGKIMSLMLGVESTTASKMNYDLGELFKNIIILMGPHPLDHTVQTNEVIEKLYSNFKNMCFDYEKMFENNIQKSKNYISNLELPLKLLRWKKD
;
A
#
# COMPACT_ATOMS: atom_id res chain seq x y z
N MET A 1 -4.04 -5.17 -24.08
CA MET A 1 -3.77 -4.20 -22.99
C MET A 1 -4.91 -3.19 -22.92
N LYS A 2 -5.37 -2.80 -21.72
CA LYS A 2 -6.45 -1.81 -21.56
C LYS A 2 -5.91 -0.41 -21.92
N GLU A 3 -6.75 0.47 -22.48
CA GLU A 3 -6.33 1.82 -22.90
C GLU A 3 -5.73 2.64 -21.75
N ILE A 4 -6.28 2.45 -20.55
CA ILE A 4 -5.83 3.03 -19.30
C ILE A 4 -4.35 2.75 -19.00
N ASP A 5 -3.85 1.57 -19.37
CA ASP A 5 -2.48 1.18 -19.09
C ASP A 5 -1.53 1.90 -20.06
N LYS A 6 -1.97 2.26 -21.28
CA LYS A 6 -1.16 2.95 -22.30
C LYS A 6 -0.87 4.41 -21.97
N GLN A 7 -1.71 5.02 -21.15
CA GLN A 7 -1.63 6.43 -20.79
C GLN A 7 -1.00 6.63 -19.39
N SER A 8 -0.46 5.58 -18.79
CA SER A 8 0.20 5.66 -17.48
C SER A 8 1.49 6.48 -17.51
N ILE A 9 1.76 7.20 -16.41
CA ILE A 9 3.02 7.90 -16.17
C ILE A 9 4.25 6.98 -16.25
N PHE A 10 4.05 5.67 -16.05
CA PHE A 10 5.09 4.64 -16.17
C PHE A 10 5.88 4.76 -17.47
N TRP A 11 5.20 4.99 -18.60
CA TRP A 11 5.86 5.08 -19.91
C TRP A 11 6.80 6.26 -20.02
N PHE A 12 6.47 7.40 -19.41
CA PHE A 12 7.34 8.55 -19.39
C PHE A 12 8.64 8.25 -18.64
N GLY A 13 8.54 7.59 -17.48
CA GLY A 13 9.71 7.17 -16.72
C GLY A 13 10.60 6.19 -17.50
N LEU A 14 10.01 5.19 -18.17
CA LEU A 14 10.76 4.27 -19.02
C LEU A 14 11.47 5.00 -20.18
N HIS A 15 10.78 5.91 -20.88
CA HIS A 15 11.38 6.67 -21.99
C HIS A 15 12.54 7.58 -21.55
N ASN A 16 12.48 8.10 -20.32
CA ASN A 16 13.55 8.92 -19.76
C ASN A 16 14.82 8.12 -19.44
N LEU A 17 14.69 6.86 -19.04
CA LEU A 17 15.84 5.99 -18.76
C LEU A 17 16.59 5.57 -20.03
N VAL A 18 15.89 5.44 -21.16
CA VAL A 18 16.46 4.86 -22.39
C VAL A 18 16.61 5.88 -23.52
N GLN A 19 16.82 7.16 -23.19
CA GLN A 19 16.89 8.24 -24.18
C GLN A 19 17.91 7.99 -25.32
N GLU A 20 18.97 7.23 -25.07
CA GLU A 20 20.01 6.96 -26.06
C GLU A 20 19.93 5.53 -26.67
N ASN A 21 19.08 4.65 -26.12
CA ASN A 21 18.98 3.25 -26.58
C ASN A 21 17.78 3.05 -27.53
N ALA A 22 18.06 2.98 -28.84
CA ALA A 22 17.05 2.81 -29.87
C ALA A 22 16.28 1.48 -29.78
N GLN A 23 16.94 0.40 -29.38
CA GLN A 23 16.33 -0.94 -29.25
C GLN A 23 15.33 -0.96 -28.09
N LEU A 24 15.70 -0.44 -26.92
CA LEU A 24 14.79 -0.37 -25.78
C LEU A 24 13.60 0.55 -26.04
N LYS A 25 13.80 1.67 -26.76
CA LYS A 25 12.69 2.51 -27.23
C LYS A 25 11.73 1.75 -28.15
N TYR A 26 12.27 0.92 -29.03
CA TYR A 26 11.47 0.05 -29.90
C TYR A 26 10.65 -0.94 -29.08
N TYR A 27 11.23 -1.56 -28.04
CA TYR A 27 10.49 -2.44 -27.13
C TYR A 27 9.41 -1.70 -26.32
N ILE A 28 9.71 -0.53 -25.75
CA ILE A 28 8.71 0.29 -25.06
C ILE A 28 7.52 0.59 -25.98
N THR A 29 7.76 0.75 -27.28
CA THR A 29 6.69 1.05 -28.24
C THR A 29 5.91 -0.19 -28.66
N THR A 30 6.59 -1.32 -28.92
CA THR A 30 6.01 -2.52 -29.53
C THR A 30 5.56 -3.59 -28.53
N GLN A 31 6.16 -3.64 -27.34
CA GLN A 31 5.97 -4.68 -26.32
C GLN A 31 5.26 -4.16 -25.05
N LYS A 32 4.49 -3.08 -25.16
CA LYS A 32 3.83 -2.42 -24.00
C LYS A 32 3.07 -3.39 -23.10
N GLU A 33 2.28 -4.29 -23.67
CA GLU A 33 1.49 -5.22 -22.87
C GLU A 33 2.37 -6.16 -22.04
N LEU A 34 3.44 -6.68 -22.65
CA LEU A 34 4.40 -7.54 -21.96
C LEU A 34 5.10 -6.76 -20.85
N ILE A 35 5.67 -5.60 -21.17
CA ILE A 35 6.40 -4.74 -20.22
C ILE A 35 5.53 -4.38 -19.02
N TYR A 36 4.30 -3.93 -19.26
CA TYR A 36 3.37 -3.51 -18.22
C TYR A 36 2.96 -4.66 -17.29
N ASN A 37 2.74 -5.86 -17.85
CA ASN A 37 2.37 -7.04 -17.07
C ASN A 37 3.56 -7.69 -16.36
N LEU A 38 4.77 -7.53 -16.90
CA LEU A 38 6.00 -8.08 -16.34
C LEU A 38 6.46 -7.28 -15.11
N TYR A 39 6.27 -5.95 -15.12
CA TYR A 39 6.75 -5.07 -14.06
C TYR A 39 6.33 -5.46 -12.63
N PRO A 40 5.03 -5.73 -12.32
CA PRO A 40 4.65 -6.14 -10.97
C PRO A 40 5.26 -7.47 -10.52
N VAL A 41 5.58 -8.35 -11.46
CA VAL A 41 6.24 -9.64 -11.20
C VAL A 41 7.71 -9.40 -10.90
N VAL A 42 8.41 -8.60 -11.72
CA VAL A 42 9.82 -8.23 -11.51
C VAL A 42 10.02 -7.54 -10.18
N TYR A 43 9.17 -6.56 -9.87
CA TYR A 43 9.23 -5.83 -8.62
C TYR A 43 9.06 -6.74 -7.39
N LEU A 44 8.11 -7.68 -7.42
CA LEU A 44 7.98 -8.68 -6.35
C LEU A 44 9.17 -9.66 -6.36
N GLY A 45 9.71 -9.97 -7.53
CA GLY A 45 10.89 -10.81 -7.69
C GLY A 45 12.14 -10.24 -7.02
N VAL A 46 12.35 -8.92 -7.09
CA VAL A 46 13.43 -8.23 -6.35
C VAL A 46 13.29 -8.46 -4.84
N ILE A 47 12.08 -8.37 -4.30
CA ILE A 47 11.79 -8.65 -2.88
C ILE A 47 12.05 -10.12 -2.54
N GLN A 48 11.64 -11.05 -3.41
CA GLN A 48 11.85 -12.48 -3.18
C GLN A 48 13.32 -12.90 -3.29
N TYR A 49 14.09 -12.21 -4.13
CA TYR A 49 15.54 -12.38 -4.22
C TYR A 49 16.24 -11.90 -2.94
N SER A 50 15.80 -10.78 -2.35
CA SER A 50 16.39 -10.33 -1.08
C SER A 50 16.10 -11.30 0.07
N LEU A 51 14.91 -11.92 0.08
CA LEU A 51 14.59 -13.03 1.00
C LEU A 51 15.48 -14.25 0.76
N TYR A 52 15.68 -14.63 -0.51
CA TYR A 52 16.51 -15.77 -0.89
C TYR A 52 17.97 -15.60 -0.41
N ARG A 53 18.50 -14.37 -0.50
CA ARG A 53 19.88 -14.05 -0.15
C ARG A 53 20.06 -13.64 1.31
N GLY A 54 18.97 -13.37 2.04
CA GLY A 54 19.04 -12.85 3.41
C GLY A 54 19.63 -11.44 3.50
N ILE A 55 19.40 -10.59 2.49
CA ILE A 55 20.00 -9.24 2.40
C ILE A 55 18.97 -8.13 2.55
N VAL A 56 19.43 -6.97 3.02
CA VAL A 56 18.69 -5.72 2.96
C VAL A 56 19.06 -4.96 1.68
N LEU A 57 18.08 -4.31 1.04
CA LEU A 57 18.29 -3.60 -0.22
C LEU A 57 18.41 -2.08 0.01
N GLU A 58 19.51 -1.50 -0.44
CA GLU A 58 19.69 -0.04 -0.57
C GLU A 58 19.63 0.42 -2.03
N GLU A 59 20.06 -0.46 -2.92
CA GLU A 59 19.95 -0.39 -4.37
C GLU A 59 20.06 -1.81 -4.95
N ILE A 60 19.88 -1.96 -6.26
CA ILE A 60 20.20 -3.19 -7.00
C ILE A 60 21.59 -2.97 -7.64
N PRO A 61 22.65 -3.65 -7.15
CA PRO A 61 23.98 -3.48 -7.72
C PRO A 61 24.01 -3.87 -9.19
N LEU A 62 24.69 -3.06 -10.01
CA LEU A 62 24.80 -3.34 -11.46
C LEU A 62 25.43 -4.71 -11.75
N GLU A 63 26.41 -5.10 -10.92
CA GLU A 63 27.09 -6.39 -11.00
C GLU A 63 26.18 -7.59 -10.69
N ASP A 64 25.10 -7.36 -9.93
CA ASP A 64 24.13 -8.40 -9.57
C ASP A 64 22.92 -8.43 -10.53
N SER A 65 22.78 -7.49 -11.46
CA SER A 65 21.60 -7.37 -12.33
C SER A 65 21.25 -8.67 -13.06
N ASN A 66 22.27 -9.41 -13.53
CA ASN A 66 22.07 -10.73 -14.15
C ASN A 66 21.54 -11.75 -13.15
N SER A 67 22.10 -11.79 -11.93
CA SER A 67 21.65 -12.70 -10.87
C SER A 67 20.19 -12.45 -10.48
N TYR A 68 19.76 -11.18 -10.43
CA TYR A 68 18.36 -10.83 -10.22
C TYR A 68 17.50 -11.30 -11.40
N THR A 69 17.94 -11.02 -12.63
CA THR A 69 17.20 -11.38 -13.85
C THR A 69 17.00 -12.89 -13.96
N ASP A 70 18.06 -13.67 -13.80
CA ASP A 70 18.06 -15.13 -13.83
C ASP A 70 17.09 -15.70 -12.78
N TYR A 71 17.21 -15.24 -11.53
CA TYR A 71 16.31 -15.67 -10.46
C TYR A 71 14.84 -15.38 -10.78
N ILE A 72 14.55 -14.18 -11.28
CA ILE A 72 13.17 -13.77 -11.60
C ILE A 72 12.60 -14.62 -12.73
N LEU A 73 13.39 -14.92 -13.76
CA LEU A 73 12.97 -15.78 -14.88
C LEU A 73 12.76 -17.22 -14.43
N GLU A 74 13.69 -17.78 -13.65
CA GLU A 74 13.59 -19.14 -13.10
C GLU A 74 12.37 -19.34 -12.19
N ARG A 75 12.01 -18.29 -11.43
CA ARG A 75 10.90 -18.32 -10.45
C ARG A 75 9.65 -17.59 -10.91
N TYR A 76 9.58 -17.19 -12.18
CA TYR A 76 8.51 -16.37 -12.73
C TYR A 76 7.12 -16.94 -12.45
N GLU A 77 6.99 -18.26 -12.60
CA GLU A 77 5.77 -19.03 -12.37
C GLU A 77 5.24 -18.85 -10.94
N GLU A 78 6.10 -19.07 -9.94
CA GLU A 78 5.76 -18.91 -8.53
C GLU A 78 5.47 -17.46 -8.16
N ILE A 79 6.30 -16.51 -8.63
CA ILE A 79 6.13 -15.08 -8.35
C ILE A 79 4.80 -14.59 -8.93
N TYR A 80 4.51 -14.92 -10.19
CA TYR A 80 3.25 -14.57 -10.84
C TYR A 80 2.06 -15.17 -10.09
N LYS A 81 2.15 -16.44 -9.69
CA LYS A 81 1.08 -17.12 -8.96
C LYS A 81 0.77 -16.40 -7.65
N ILE A 82 1.77 -15.99 -6.87
CA ILE A 82 1.56 -15.30 -5.59
C ILE A 82 1.07 -13.87 -5.80
N ARG A 83 1.67 -13.13 -6.74
CA ARG A 83 1.28 -11.75 -7.06
C ARG A 83 -0.20 -11.65 -7.44
N TYR A 84 -0.67 -12.62 -8.21
CA TYR A 84 -2.04 -12.65 -8.73
C TYR A 84 -2.86 -13.82 -8.16
N ARG A 85 -2.60 -14.28 -6.93
CA ARG A 85 -3.27 -15.47 -6.34
C ARG A 85 -4.79 -15.31 -6.14
N PHE A 86 -5.26 -14.10 -6.36
CA PHE A 86 -6.32 -13.48 -5.59
C PHE A 86 -7.05 -12.48 -6.54
N VAL A 87 -6.32 -11.83 -7.44
CA VAL A 87 -6.89 -11.13 -8.61
C VAL A 87 -7.76 -12.06 -9.47
N LYS A 88 -9.03 -11.67 -9.68
CA LYS A 88 -10.01 -12.39 -10.51
C LYS A 88 -9.61 -12.42 -11.99
N ASP A 89 -9.39 -11.24 -12.57
CA ASP A 89 -8.97 -11.08 -13.96
C ASP A 89 -7.46 -10.92 -14.05
N LYS A 90 -6.74 -12.05 -14.10
CA LYS A 90 -5.27 -12.05 -14.08
C LYS A 90 -4.68 -11.50 -15.39
N PRO A 91 -3.62 -10.68 -15.35
CA PRO A 91 -2.94 -10.21 -16.55
C PRO A 91 -2.39 -11.36 -17.39
N LYS A 92 -2.28 -11.19 -18.72
CA LYS A 92 -1.71 -12.23 -19.58
C LYS A 92 -0.28 -12.55 -19.13
N LYS A 93 -0.05 -13.82 -18.86
CA LYS A 93 1.23 -14.36 -18.43
C LYS A 93 2.17 -14.59 -19.63
N ALA A 94 3.45 -14.30 -19.45
CA ALA A 94 4.48 -14.58 -20.45
C ALA A 94 4.72 -16.09 -20.57
N ASN A 95 4.93 -16.58 -21.80
CA ASN A 95 5.25 -17.99 -22.04
C ASN A 95 6.76 -18.18 -22.10
N LEU A 96 7.41 -18.35 -20.95
CA LEU A 96 8.87 -18.50 -20.86
C LEU A 96 9.42 -19.83 -21.42
N LYS A 97 8.55 -20.73 -21.92
CA LYS A 97 8.99 -21.93 -22.65
C LYS A 97 9.42 -21.62 -24.09
N ASP A 98 8.97 -20.49 -24.62
CA ASP A 98 9.37 -20.00 -25.93
C ASP A 98 10.68 -19.21 -25.79
N ILE A 99 11.70 -19.59 -26.58
CA ILE A 99 13.06 -19.04 -26.45
C ILE A 99 13.08 -17.55 -26.78
N GLU A 100 12.35 -17.12 -27.82
CA GLU A 100 12.28 -15.70 -28.20
C GLU A 100 11.62 -14.88 -27.09
N THR A 101 10.52 -15.38 -26.51
CA THR A 101 9.85 -14.74 -25.36
C THR A 101 10.76 -14.71 -24.14
N TYR A 102 11.54 -15.77 -23.88
CA TYR A 102 12.49 -15.82 -22.77
C TYR A 102 13.56 -14.74 -22.90
N GLN A 103 14.24 -14.70 -24.05
CA GLN A 103 15.30 -13.71 -24.35
C GLN A 103 14.76 -12.28 -24.31
N LEU A 104 13.56 -12.05 -24.86
CA LEU A 104 12.91 -10.75 -24.79
C LEU A 104 12.58 -10.35 -23.34
N CYS A 105 12.10 -11.28 -22.51
CA CYS A 105 11.87 -11.01 -21.08
C CYS A 105 13.18 -10.70 -20.36
N GLU A 106 14.25 -11.44 -20.65
CA GLU A 106 15.58 -11.23 -20.08
C GLU A 106 16.10 -9.81 -20.35
N GLU A 107 16.09 -9.38 -21.61
CA GLU A 107 16.48 -8.01 -22.01
C GLU A 107 15.57 -6.95 -21.35
N ILE A 108 14.25 -7.15 -21.34
CA ILE A 108 13.32 -6.19 -20.71
C ILE A 108 13.56 -6.10 -19.20
N ILE A 109 13.82 -7.22 -18.52
CA ILE A 109 14.03 -7.22 -17.06
C ILE A 109 15.34 -6.50 -16.74
N SER A 110 16.44 -6.96 -17.34
CA SER A 110 17.81 -6.50 -17.04
C SER A 110 18.03 -5.04 -17.44
N ASP A 111 17.60 -4.63 -18.62
CA ASP A 111 17.97 -3.35 -19.22
C ASP A 111 16.89 -2.27 -19.08
N LEU A 112 15.68 -2.63 -18.65
CA LEU A 112 14.56 -1.68 -18.56
C LEU A 112 13.88 -1.67 -17.18
N LEU A 113 13.44 -2.82 -16.68
CA LEU A 113 12.63 -2.86 -15.46
C LEU A 113 13.45 -2.77 -14.17
N LEU A 114 14.59 -3.47 -14.07
CA LEU A 114 15.50 -3.33 -12.93
C LEU A 114 16.07 -1.90 -12.83
N PRO A 115 16.54 -1.26 -13.93
CA PRO A 115 16.95 0.15 -13.90
C PRO A 115 15.83 1.09 -13.45
N TYR A 116 14.59 0.86 -13.88
CA TYR A 116 13.44 1.66 -13.42
C TYR A 116 13.18 1.51 -11.92
N ILE A 117 13.28 0.30 -11.38
CA ILE A 117 13.18 0.06 -9.93
C ILE A 117 14.30 0.79 -9.20
N ASN A 118 15.54 0.69 -9.70
CA ASN A 118 16.70 1.29 -9.06
C ASN A 118 16.58 2.82 -8.97
N GLU A 119 16.17 3.46 -10.06
CA GLU A 119 16.01 4.92 -10.14
C GLU A 119 14.81 5.42 -9.32
N TYR A 120 13.66 4.73 -9.41
CA TYR A 120 12.39 5.30 -9.00
C TYR A 120 11.69 4.62 -7.82
N CYS A 121 12.21 3.50 -7.30
CA CYS A 121 11.60 2.79 -6.18
C CYS A 121 12.41 2.82 -4.89
N PHE A 122 13.71 3.12 -4.92
CA PHE A 122 14.50 3.32 -3.71
C PHE A 122 14.29 4.73 -3.16
N ARG A 123 13.95 4.83 -1.87
CA ARG A 123 13.52 6.07 -1.24
C ARG A 123 14.36 6.39 -0.01
N THR A 124 14.77 7.65 0.10
CA THR A 124 15.41 8.20 1.29
C THR A 124 14.36 8.58 2.33
N TYR A 125 14.80 8.78 3.57
CA TYR A 125 13.92 9.16 4.69
C TYR A 125 12.95 10.30 4.35
N ASP A 126 13.44 11.39 3.77
CA ASP A 126 12.62 12.55 3.47
C ASP A 126 11.47 12.28 2.49
N MET A 127 11.62 11.25 1.64
CA MET A 127 10.63 10.86 0.64
C MET A 127 9.49 10.01 1.20
N TRP A 128 9.69 9.31 2.33
CA TRP A 128 8.68 8.37 2.86
C TRP A 128 8.35 8.55 4.34
N LYS A 129 8.95 9.52 5.06
CA LYS A 129 8.65 9.80 6.48
C LYS A 129 7.17 10.00 6.80
N ASN A 130 6.39 10.55 5.88
CA ASN A 130 4.93 10.71 6.04
C ASN A 130 4.14 9.44 5.70
N LEU A 131 4.81 8.40 5.21
CA LEU A 131 4.28 7.15 4.71
C LEU A 131 4.64 5.94 5.59
N VAL A 132 5.29 6.13 6.76
CA VAL A 132 5.72 5.05 7.67
C VAL A 132 4.64 3.98 7.85
N GLN A 133 3.42 4.37 8.24
CA GLN A 133 2.30 3.45 8.42
C GLN A 133 1.93 2.73 7.11
N ALA A 134 1.90 3.46 6.00
CA ALA A 134 1.57 2.90 4.70
C ALA A 134 2.63 1.88 4.26
N TYR A 135 3.90 2.15 4.55
CA TYR A 135 5.04 1.28 4.27
C TYR A 135 4.94 -0.02 5.05
N ILE A 136 4.75 0.05 6.38
CA ILE A 136 4.60 -1.15 7.23
C ILE A 136 3.44 -2.01 6.71
N ARG A 137 2.29 -1.40 6.43
CA ARG A 137 1.10 -2.10 5.93
C ARG A 137 1.35 -2.80 4.60
N GLU A 138 2.08 -2.15 3.69
CA GLU A 138 2.34 -2.68 2.38
C GLU A 138 3.47 -3.73 2.37
N CYS A 139 4.46 -3.58 3.25
CA CYS A 139 5.44 -4.63 3.55
C CYS A 139 4.75 -5.89 4.05
N THR A 140 3.75 -5.80 4.94
CA THR A 140 2.95 -6.97 5.36
C THR A 140 2.39 -7.74 4.18
N ILE A 141 1.90 -7.06 3.13
CA ILE A 141 1.34 -7.75 1.95
C ILE A 141 2.46 -8.36 1.09
N ASN A 142 3.53 -7.62 0.84
CA ASN A 142 4.62 -8.06 -0.05
C ASN A 142 5.44 -9.21 0.53
N TYR A 143 5.59 -9.26 1.85
CA TYR A 143 6.38 -10.26 2.56
C TYR A 143 5.54 -11.42 3.09
N GLU A 144 4.25 -11.53 2.76
CA GLU A 144 3.40 -12.59 3.27
C GLU A 144 3.95 -14.00 2.99
N TYR A 145 4.54 -14.21 1.82
CA TYR A 145 5.12 -15.49 1.42
C TYR A 145 6.59 -15.37 1.07
N ASP A 146 7.30 -16.47 1.31
CA ASP A 146 8.66 -16.68 0.87
C ASP A 146 8.68 -17.86 -0.11
N ILE A 147 8.80 -17.56 -1.41
CA ILE A 147 8.73 -18.56 -2.48
C ILE A 147 9.89 -19.54 -2.47
N ASN A 148 10.96 -19.22 -1.75
CA ASN A 148 12.16 -20.02 -1.67
C ASN A 148 11.96 -21.26 -0.77
N HIS A 149 10.89 -21.27 0.02
CA HIS A 149 10.62 -22.32 0.99
C HIS A 149 9.22 -22.93 0.83
N LYS A 150 9.17 -24.26 0.69
CA LYS A 150 7.91 -25.03 0.66
C LYS A 150 7.71 -25.79 1.98
N SER A 151 6.45 -25.86 2.39
CA SER A 151 5.97 -26.71 3.48
C SER A 151 5.83 -28.16 3.00
N ASP A 152 5.69 -29.10 3.93
CA ASP A 152 5.58 -30.53 3.66
C ASP A 152 4.35 -30.87 2.79
N ASP A 153 3.31 -30.03 2.83
CA ASP A 153 2.11 -30.11 1.99
C ASP A 153 2.28 -29.45 0.60
N GLY A 154 3.51 -29.05 0.25
CA GLY A 154 3.86 -28.43 -1.03
C GLY A 154 3.44 -26.96 -1.17
N LYS A 155 2.80 -26.37 -0.15
CA LYS A 155 2.43 -24.95 -0.14
C LYS A 155 3.64 -24.07 0.17
N THR A 156 3.65 -22.87 -0.38
CA THR A 156 4.65 -21.85 -0.04
C THR A 156 4.55 -21.47 1.42
N LYS A 157 5.68 -21.38 2.12
CA LYS A 157 5.73 -20.96 3.52
C LYS A 157 5.53 -19.45 3.65
N THR A 158 5.02 -19.05 4.80
CA THR A 158 4.91 -17.64 5.20
C THR A 158 6.29 -17.13 5.60
N SER A 159 6.69 -15.93 5.17
CA SER A 159 7.97 -15.33 5.60
C SER A 159 7.91 -14.95 7.08
N MET A 160 9.02 -15.03 7.82
CA MET A 160 9.11 -14.47 9.19
C MET A 160 8.88 -12.95 9.23
N LEU A 161 9.16 -12.25 8.13
CA LEU A 161 8.90 -10.81 7.98
C LEU A 161 7.41 -10.47 8.02
N TYR A 162 6.54 -11.39 7.59
CA TYR A 162 5.11 -11.19 7.60
C TYR A 162 4.53 -10.96 9.01
N PRO A 163 4.65 -11.90 9.97
CA PRO A 163 4.14 -11.67 11.32
C PRO A 163 4.85 -10.49 12.00
N PHE A 164 6.09 -10.16 11.62
CA PHE A 164 6.77 -8.96 12.12
C PHE A 164 6.09 -7.66 11.66
N PHE A 165 5.95 -7.45 10.35
CA PHE A 165 5.27 -6.25 9.83
C PHE A 165 3.79 -6.19 10.24
N PHE A 166 3.13 -7.35 10.31
CA PHE A 166 1.78 -7.47 10.84
C PHE A 166 1.71 -6.97 12.30
N THR A 167 2.66 -7.37 13.14
CA THR A 167 2.77 -6.91 14.53
C THR A 167 2.91 -5.40 14.60
N LEU A 168 3.85 -4.82 13.84
CA LEU A 168 4.07 -3.38 13.79
C LEU A 168 2.80 -2.62 13.39
N SER A 169 2.08 -3.11 12.37
CA SER A 169 0.83 -2.48 11.93
C SER A 169 -0.32 -2.70 12.92
N LEU A 170 -0.37 -3.82 13.62
CA LEU A 170 -1.46 -4.15 14.54
C LEU A 170 -1.45 -3.19 15.75
N ILE A 171 -0.25 -2.93 16.26
CA ILE A 171 -0.01 -2.11 17.45
C ILE A 171 0.19 -0.62 17.14
N ALA A 172 0.25 -0.24 15.85
CA ALA A 172 0.55 1.12 15.39
C ALA A 172 1.81 1.66 16.10
N ILE A 173 2.96 1.02 15.82
CA ILE A 173 4.22 1.20 16.56
C ILE A 173 4.73 2.66 16.56
N GLU A 174 4.40 3.41 15.51
CA GLU A 174 4.74 4.83 15.37
C GLU A 174 3.99 5.74 16.37
N GLU A 175 2.85 5.30 16.91
CA GLU A 175 2.09 6.05 17.90
C GLU A 175 2.54 5.70 19.32
N LYS A 176 3.58 6.31 19.87
CA LYS A 176 4.04 5.99 21.23
C LYS A 176 2.94 6.07 22.31
N GLN A 177 2.07 7.08 22.23
CA GLN A 177 0.97 7.24 23.17
C GLN A 177 -0.03 6.08 23.01
N GLY A 178 -0.36 5.42 24.12
CA GLY A 178 -1.30 4.30 24.09
C GLY A 178 -0.71 2.96 23.64
N LEU A 179 0.60 2.85 23.39
CA LEU A 179 1.24 1.64 22.86
C LEU A 179 0.98 0.41 23.74
N TYR A 180 1.23 0.53 25.05
CA TYR A 180 0.91 -0.50 26.05
C TYR A 180 -0.56 -0.94 25.96
N GLN A 181 -1.50 0.01 25.96
CA GLN A 181 -2.94 -0.29 25.94
C GLN A 181 -3.39 -0.96 24.64
N ARG A 182 -2.80 -0.60 23.49
CA ARG A 182 -3.07 -1.26 22.21
C ARG A 182 -2.56 -2.70 22.23
N ILE A 183 -1.36 -2.93 22.76
CA ILE A 183 -0.80 -4.28 22.91
C ILE A 183 -1.67 -5.12 23.84
N GLU A 184 -2.00 -4.63 25.03
CA GLU A 184 -2.86 -5.32 26.00
C GLU A 184 -4.22 -5.70 25.40
N LYS A 185 -4.81 -4.79 24.61
CA LYS A 185 -6.09 -5.03 23.92
C LYS A 185 -5.99 -6.11 22.84
N CYS A 186 -4.89 -6.15 22.10
CA CYS A 186 -4.66 -7.08 20.98
C CYS A 186 -4.24 -8.47 21.45
N TYR A 187 -3.37 -8.55 22.46
CA TYR A 187 -2.73 -9.77 22.92
C TYR A 187 -3.30 -10.21 24.27
N LYS A 188 -4.55 -10.69 24.28
CA LYS A 188 -5.17 -11.21 25.50
C LYS A 188 -4.61 -12.59 25.85
N LYS A 189 -4.07 -12.74 27.06
CA LYS A 189 -3.49 -13.99 27.59
C LYS A 189 -4.39 -15.22 27.35
N GLU A 190 -5.66 -15.14 27.72
CA GLU A 190 -6.63 -16.23 27.53
C GLU A 190 -6.80 -16.64 26.05
N VAL A 191 -6.81 -15.66 25.14
CA VAL A 191 -6.96 -15.91 23.70
C VAL A 191 -5.71 -16.60 23.15
N LEU A 192 -4.52 -16.13 23.56
CA LEU A 192 -3.24 -16.71 23.18
C LEU A 192 -3.09 -18.15 23.67
N LEU A 193 -3.37 -18.42 24.95
CA LEU A 193 -3.32 -19.78 25.51
C LEU A 193 -4.30 -20.71 24.80
N ARG A 194 -5.52 -20.25 24.54
CA ARG A 194 -6.51 -21.03 23.78
C ARG A 194 -6.02 -21.33 22.37
N LYS A 195 -5.50 -20.33 21.64
CA LYS A 195 -4.97 -20.52 20.28
C LYS A 195 -3.76 -21.45 20.26
N PHE A 196 -2.86 -21.34 21.24
CA PHE A 196 -1.71 -22.23 21.35
C PHE A 196 -2.14 -23.70 21.56
N ASN A 197 -3.10 -23.94 22.47
CA ASN A 197 -3.52 -25.27 22.90
C ASN A 197 -4.60 -25.93 22.00
N SER A 198 -5.17 -25.21 21.03
CA SER A 198 -6.26 -25.70 20.18
C SER A 198 -5.96 -25.46 18.69
N GLY A 199 -6.79 -25.99 17.79
CA GLY A 199 -6.60 -25.84 16.35
C GLY A 199 -5.61 -26.86 15.78
N ARG A 200 -4.82 -26.46 14.77
CA ARG A 200 -3.81 -27.36 14.18
C ARG A 200 -2.72 -27.74 15.19
N GLU A 201 -2.02 -28.85 14.96
CA GLU A 201 -0.83 -29.16 15.76
C GLU A 201 0.35 -28.26 15.37
N TRP A 202 1.20 -27.95 16.36
CA TRP A 202 2.47 -27.28 16.12
C TRP A 202 3.50 -28.29 15.64
N LYS A 203 4.30 -27.92 14.66
CA LYS A 203 5.48 -28.70 14.27
C LYS A 203 6.56 -28.56 15.34
N GLU A 204 7.46 -29.54 15.44
CA GLU A 204 8.54 -29.56 16.43
C GLU A 204 9.35 -28.25 16.45
N LYS A 205 9.82 -27.78 15.28
CA LYS A 205 10.52 -26.50 15.16
C LYS A 205 9.70 -25.28 15.59
N GLU A 206 8.37 -25.32 15.42
CA GLU A 206 7.49 -24.24 15.89
C GLU A 206 7.34 -24.28 17.42
N LEU A 207 7.26 -25.49 18.00
CA LEU A 207 7.24 -25.67 19.45
C LEU A 207 8.53 -25.16 20.09
N ASP A 208 9.68 -25.55 19.54
CA ASP A 208 10.98 -25.09 20.03
C ASP A 208 11.05 -23.55 20.02
N TYR A 209 10.70 -22.94 18.89
CA TYR A 209 10.71 -21.49 18.70
C TYR A 209 9.76 -20.72 19.62
N LEU A 210 8.59 -21.30 19.95
CA LEU A 210 7.53 -20.67 20.75
C LEU A 210 7.54 -21.09 22.23
N SER A 211 8.37 -22.05 22.63
CA SER A 211 8.37 -22.65 23.97
C SER A 211 8.54 -21.61 25.08
N GLU A 212 9.57 -20.78 24.98
CA GLU A 212 9.84 -19.68 25.92
C GLU A 212 8.68 -18.68 25.95
N THR A 213 8.11 -18.35 24.78
CA THR A 213 6.98 -17.44 24.68
C THR A 213 5.73 -18.02 25.35
N TYR A 214 5.50 -19.33 25.24
CA TYR A 214 4.38 -20.00 25.88
C TYR A 214 4.50 -20.00 27.41
N GLU A 215 5.69 -20.25 27.95
CA GLU A 215 5.94 -20.19 29.40
C GLU A 215 5.83 -18.75 29.93
N LEU A 216 6.33 -17.75 29.18
CA LEU A 216 6.11 -16.34 29.46
C LEU A 216 4.63 -16.00 29.57
N ILE A 217 3.79 -16.49 28.64
CA ILE A 217 2.34 -16.24 28.68
C ILE A 217 1.72 -16.87 29.94
N LYS A 218 2.16 -18.05 30.37
CA LYS A 218 1.60 -18.74 31.55
C LYS A 218 1.93 -18.02 32.86
N ASN A 219 3.15 -17.50 33.01
CA ASN A 219 3.57 -16.80 34.21
C ASN A 219 3.03 -15.35 34.23
N ASP A 220 2.15 -15.04 35.19
CA ASP A 220 1.54 -13.70 35.30
C ASP A 220 2.58 -12.59 35.54
N GLU A 221 3.62 -12.86 36.33
CA GLU A 221 4.66 -11.87 36.63
C GLU A 221 5.52 -11.57 35.39
N GLU A 222 5.95 -12.62 34.68
CA GLU A 222 6.73 -12.47 33.44
C GLU A 222 5.91 -11.82 32.33
N TRP A 223 4.63 -12.17 32.21
CA TRP A 223 3.70 -11.53 31.27
C TRP A 223 3.57 -10.03 31.53
N LEU A 224 3.35 -9.62 32.79
CA LEU A 224 3.25 -8.21 33.16
C LEU A 224 4.59 -7.48 32.97
N LEU A 225 5.71 -8.13 33.30
CA LEU A 225 7.04 -7.57 33.08
C LEU A 225 7.30 -7.36 31.59
N PHE A 226 6.95 -8.33 30.75
CA PHE A 226 7.06 -8.22 29.29
C PHE A 226 6.21 -7.07 28.75
N LEU A 227 4.92 -7.00 29.11
CA LEU A 227 4.05 -5.91 28.67
C LEU A 227 4.57 -4.55 29.13
N SER A 228 5.16 -4.46 30.32
CA SER A 228 5.70 -3.20 30.86
C SER A 228 6.80 -2.60 29.98
N ASN A 229 7.50 -3.39 29.16
CA ASN A 229 8.50 -2.92 28.19
C ASN A 229 7.93 -1.92 27.18
N PHE A 230 6.61 -1.98 26.93
CA PHE A 230 5.89 -1.08 26.02
C PHE A 230 5.24 0.11 26.72
N SER A 231 5.46 0.25 28.03
CA SER A 231 5.10 1.49 28.74
C SER A 231 5.91 2.65 28.19
N SER A 232 5.29 3.84 28.13
CA SER A 232 5.93 5.03 27.59
C SER A 232 7.23 5.42 28.30
N SER A 233 7.45 4.99 29.55
CA SER A 233 8.69 5.25 30.30
C SER A 233 9.82 4.28 29.95
N LYS A 234 9.53 2.98 29.75
CA LYS A 234 10.54 1.98 29.37
C LYS A 234 10.91 2.06 27.90
N TRP A 235 9.90 2.09 27.03
CA TRP A 235 10.06 2.16 25.57
C TRP A 235 11.00 3.30 25.13
N ASP A 236 10.90 4.38 25.90
CA ASP A 236 11.64 5.61 25.78
C ASP A 236 13.12 5.54 26.14
N ASN A 237 13.51 4.56 26.95
CA ASN A 237 14.89 4.37 27.37
C ASN A 237 15.58 3.29 26.53
N PHE A 238 14.80 2.50 25.80
CA PHE A 238 15.33 1.47 24.92
C PHE A 238 16.01 2.06 23.69
N ASP A 239 17.17 1.49 23.36
CA ASP A 239 17.80 1.65 22.06
C ASP A 239 17.07 0.86 20.95
N LEU A 240 17.53 0.98 19.71
CA LEU A 240 16.90 0.31 18.56
C LEU A 240 16.92 -1.23 18.71
N LYS A 241 18.00 -1.79 19.25
CA LYS A 241 18.16 -3.24 19.39
C LYS A 241 17.27 -3.78 20.51
N GLU A 242 17.16 -3.06 21.63
CA GLU A 242 16.24 -3.38 22.73
C GLU A 242 14.77 -3.30 22.28
N ARG A 243 14.40 -2.26 21.53
CA ARG A 243 13.06 -2.14 20.94
C ARG A 243 12.78 -3.28 19.95
N PHE A 244 13.73 -3.59 19.07
CA PHE A 244 13.60 -4.72 18.16
C PHE A 244 13.38 -6.03 18.91
N LYS A 245 14.19 -6.34 19.93
CA LYS A 245 14.02 -7.56 20.74
C LYS A 245 12.63 -7.65 21.37
N ALA A 246 12.11 -6.55 21.91
CA ALA A 246 10.74 -6.53 22.46
C ALA A 246 9.68 -6.79 21.37
N LEU A 247 9.82 -6.15 20.20
CA LEU A 247 8.91 -6.35 19.06
C LEU A 247 9.01 -7.75 18.46
N PHE A 248 10.20 -8.35 18.45
CA PHE A 248 10.39 -9.72 18.00
C PHE A 248 9.68 -10.72 18.93
N GLN A 249 9.72 -10.49 20.24
CA GLN A 249 8.93 -11.30 21.19
C GLN A 249 7.41 -11.11 20.99
N LEU A 250 6.93 -9.89 20.70
CA LEU A 250 5.53 -9.70 20.28
C LEU A 250 5.20 -10.43 18.97
N THR A 251 6.16 -10.50 18.04
CA THR A 251 6.01 -11.22 16.78
C THR A 251 5.74 -12.70 17.00
N LYS A 252 6.40 -13.32 18.00
CA LYS A 252 6.09 -14.70 18.43
C LYS A 252 4.64 -14.84 18.91
N LEU A 253 4.11 -13.87 19.66
CA LEU A 253 2.70 -13.85 20.04
C LEU A 253 1.77 -13.71 18.83
N THR A 254 2.14 -12.89 17.86
CA THR A 254 1.39 -12.76 16.60
C THR A 254 1.34 -14.08 15.84
N THR A 255 2.46 -14.82 15.76
CA THR A 255 2.49 -16.17 15.18
C THR A 255 1.48 -17.11 15.87
N ILE A 256 1.37 -17.04 17.20
CA ILE A 256 0.35 -17.81 17.95
C ILE A 256 -1.07 -17.37 17.57
N LEU A 257 -1.34 -16.06 17.45
CA LEU A 257 -2.66 -15.57 17.01
C LEU A 257 -3.02 -16.06 15.61
N MET A 258 -2.03 -16.17 14.72
CA MET A 258 -2.18 -16.56 13.32
C MET A 258 -2.09 -18.07 13.08
N LYS A 259 -1.93 -18.88 14.13
CA LYS A 259 -1.70 -20.34 14.06
C LYS A 259 -2.56 -21.06 13.02
N ASP A 260 -3.87 -20.80 13.02
CA ASP A 260 -4.81 -21.49 12.14
C ASP A 260 -4.82 -20.97 10.69
N GLU A 261 -4.21 -19.80 10.48
CA GLU A 261 -4.23 -19.05 9.23
C GLU A 261 -2.94 -19.23 8.41
N ILE A 262 -1.82 -19.55 9.07
CA ILE A 262 -0.51 -19.80 8.45
C ILE A 262 -0.08 -21.25 8.63
N SER A 263 0.29 -21.92 7.53
CA SER A 263 0.68 -23.33 7.53
C SER A 263 2.03 -23.59 8.19
N ALA A 264 3.00 -22.70 7.95
CA ALA A 264 4.31 -22.69 8.58
C ALA A 264 5.00 -21.34 8.29
N VAL A 265 5.88 -20.92 9.19
CA VAL A 265 6.74 -19.74 9.02
C VAL A 265 8.16 -20.19 8.66
N THR A 266 8.86 -19.42 7.82
CA THR A 266 10.29 -19.64 7.51
C THR A 266 11.18 -19.16 8.67
N MET A 267 12.44 -19.62 8.68
CA MET A 267 13.52 -19.06 9.53
C MET A 267 13.13 -18.87 11.01
N LEU A 268 12.63 -19.93 11.64
CA LEU A 268 12.25 -19.94 13.07
C LEU A 268 13.50 -19.98 13.98
N ASP A 269 14.21 -18.85 14.07
CA ASP A 269 15.45 -18.72 14.85
C ASP A 269 15.41 -17.53 15.84
N ASP A 270 16.53 -17.15 16.43
CA ASP A 270 16.67 -16.12 17.47
C ASP A 270 16.34 -14.67 17.06
N GLY A 271 16.14 -14.43 15.77
CA GLY A 271 15.75 -13.14 15.19
C GLY A 271 16.89 -12.29 14.65
N GLU A 272 18.15 -12.76 14.67
CA GLU A 272 19.28 -12.03 14.07
C GLU A 272 19.13 -11.87 12.55
N GLU A 273 18.75 -12.93 11.84
CA GLU A 273 18.50 -12.87 10.38
C GLU A 273 17.38 -11.88 10.04
N LEU A 274 16.29 -11.89 10.82
CA LEU A 274 15.21 -10.93 10.66
C LEU A 274 15.72 -9.50 10.86
N PHE A 275 16.50 -9.26 11.92
CA PHE A 275 17.09 -7.95 12.20
C PHE A 275 17.90 -7.45 11.00
N ASP A 276 18.77 -8.29 10.44
CA ASP A 276 19.61 -7.93 9.31
C ASP A 276 18.82 -7.61 8.04
N GLN A 277 17.73 -8.32 7.78
CA GLN A 277 16.85 -8.07 6.64
C GLN A 277 16.06 -6.76 6.77
N VAL A 278 15.73 -6.33 7.99
CA VAL A 278 14.98 -5.08 8.21
C VAL A 278 15.80 -3.92 8.74
N LYS A 279 17.11 -4.07 8.96
CA LYS A 279 17.93 -3.07 9.67
C LYS A 279 17.85 -1.67 9.07
N ASN A 280 17.72 -1.53 7.75
CA ASN A 280 17.58 -0.22 7.10
C ASN A 280 16.17 0.37 7.25
N TYR A 281 15.18 -0.48 7.48
CA TYR A 281 13.80 -0.10 7.81
C TYR A 281 13.56 0.13 9.31
N LEU A 282 14.37 -0.42 10.21
CA LEU A 282 14.13 -0.29 11.65
C LEU A 282 14.21 1.16 12.17
N PRO A 283 15.21 1.98 11.81
CA PRO A 283 15.24 3.40 12.18
C PRO A 283 14.02 4.17 11.69
N LEU A 284 13.41 3.66 10.62
CA LEU A 284 12.28 4.25 9.91
C LEU A 284 10.94 3.89 10.59
N PHE A 285 10.82 2.67 11.10
CA PHE A 285 9.59 2.16 11.70
C PHE A 285 9.52 2.36 13.21
N ILE A 286 10.66 2.43 13.90
CA ILE A 286 10.73 2.43 15.36
C ILE A 286 11.19 3.80 15.88
N PHE A 287 10.29 4.78 15.71
CA PHE A 287 10.23 6.16 16.22
C PHE A 287 11.53 6.95 16.50
N GLU A 288 11.60 8.10 15.81
CA GLU A 288 12.76 8.98 15.54
C GLU A 288 13.08 10.01 16.63
N ASP A 289 12.17 10.33 17.54
CA ASP A 289 12.34 11.47 18.47
C ASP A 289 13.23 11.17 19.69
N LYS A 290 14.00 10.09 19.69
CA LYS A 290 14.79 9.69 20.87
C LYS A 290 16.27 9.49 20.61
N ILE A 291 16.74 10.16 19.58
CA ILE A 291 18.17 10.24 19.31
C ILE A 291 18.72 11.59 19.80
N PHE A 292 18.23 12.15 20.90
CA PHE A 292 18.79 13.40 21.42
C PHE A 292 20.19 13.16 22.03
N LYS A 293 21.17 13.99 21.68
CA LYS A 293 22.42 14.09 22.46
C LYS A 293 22.10 14.67 23.85
N LYS A 294 23.05 14.57 24.79
CA LYS A 294 22.98 15.17 26.14
C LYS A 294 22.64 16.68 26.16
N GLU A 295 22.69 17.35 25.02
CA GLU A 295 22.49 18.80 24.83
C GLU A 295 21.12 19.15 24.17
N ASN A 296 20.15 18.24 24.13
CA ASN A 296 18.84 18.44 23.47
C ASN A 296 18.89 18.71 21.94
N GLU A 297 20.02 18.45 21.28
CA GLU A 297 20.07 18.37 19.81
C GLU A 297 19.66 16.98 19.33
N LEU A 298 18.74 16.91 18.36
CA LEU A 298 18.45 15.70 17.59
C LEU A 298 19.77 15.14 17.03
N LYS A 299 20.08 13.84 17.15
CA LYS A 299 21.14 13.24 16.34
C LYS A 299 20.71 13.44 14.90
N ARG A 300 21.50 14.26 14.21
CA ARG A 300 21.32 14.63 12.80
C ARG A 300 21.53 13.46 11.84
N ASP A 301 21.81 12.26 12.34
CA ASP A 301 22.31 11.14 11.54
C ASP A 301 21.25 10.54 10.60
N LEU A 302 19.94 10.71 10.85
CA LEU A 302 18.88 10.19 9.95
C LEU A 302 18.32 11.21 8.95
N LYS A 303 18.24 12.50 9.30
CA LYS A 303 17.82 13.55 8.34
C LYS A 303 18.82 13.74 7.20
N ASN A 304 20.08 13.42 7.45
CA ASN A 304 21.15 13.42 6.44
C ASN A 304 21.58 12.00 6.06
N SER A 305 20.80 10.97 6.41
CA SER A 305 21.13 9.59 6.09
C SER A 305 20.99 9.35 4.60
N GLU A 306 22.04 8.82 3.98
CA GLU A 306 22.02 8.33 2.60
C GLU A 306 21.36 6.95 2.48
N ILE A 307 20.98 6.32 3.60
CA ILE A 307 20.26 5.03 3.60
C ILE A 307 18.98 5.18 2.77
N LYS A 308 18.92 4.38 1.71
CA LYS A 308 17.73 4.16 0.91
C LYS A 308 17.10 2.84 1.31
N VAL A 309 15.78 2.79 1.16
CA VAL A 309 15.04 1.53 1.25
C VAL A 309 14.20 1.36 0.00
N LEU A 310 14.01 0.11 -0.42
CA LEU A 310 13.01 -0.20 -1.44
C LEU A 310 11.63 0.19 -0.90
N SER A 311 10.99 1.18 -1.51
CA SER A 311 9.57 1.48 -1.30
C SER A 311 8.79 0.17 -1.42
N PRO A 312 7.82 -0.14 -0.54
CA PRO A 312 6.95 -1.31 -0.72
C PRO A 312 5.84 -1.06 -1.74
N PHE A 313 5.64 0.18 -2.18
CA PHE A 313 4.83 0.50 -3.35
C PHE A 313 5.66 0.38 -4.62
N ALA A 314 5.13 -0.36 -5.59
CA ALA A 314 5.78 -0.58 -6.88
C ALA A 314 5.88 0.69 -7.76
N ASN A 315 5.23 1.80 -7.40
CA ASN A 315 5.36 3.09 -8.11
C ASN A 315 5.23 3.02 -9.65
N GLN A 316 4.36 2.14 -10.14
CA GLN A 316 4.08 1.99 -11.57
C GLN A 316 3.20 3.15 -12.06
N ASN A 317 1.99 3.26 -11.52
CA ASN A 317 0.95 4.16 -12.03
C ASN A 317 0.81 5.48 -11.26
N ILE A 318 1.34 5.54 -10.03
CA ILE A 318 1.50 6.77 -9.27
C ILE A 318 2.96 6.82 -8.88
N ASN A 319 3.65 7.87 -9.30
CA ASN A 319 5.05 8.11 -8.95
C ASN A 319 5.35 9.61 -9.08
N ILE A 320 5.46 10.29 -7.94
CA ILE A 320 5.70 11.75 -7.91
C ILE A 320 7.02 12.14 -8.58
N GLU A 321 8.07 11.33 -8.41
CA GLU A 321 9.39 11.61 -8.99
C GLU A 321 9.37 11.55 -10.52
N VAL A 322 8.45 10.79 -11.11
CA VAL A 322 8.27 10.72 -12.57
C VAL A 322 7.25 11.77 -13.03
N LEU A 323 6.20 11.99 -12.24
CA LEU A 323 5.10 12.89 -12.57
C LEU A 323 5.52 14.37 -12.60
N ILE A 324 6.35 14.82 -11.66
CA ILE A 324 6.75 16.23 -11.62
C ILE A 324 7.57 16.61 -12.88
N PRO A 325 8.62 15.86 -13.26
CA PRO A 325 9.32 16.10 -14.52
C PRO A 325 8.39 16.01 -15.73
N TYR A 326 7.44 15.06 -15.75
CA TYR A 326 6.43 15.00 -16.81
C TYR A 326 5.66 16.31 -16.94
N ILE A 327 5.15 16.85 -15.84
CA ILE A 327 4.39 18.10 -15.85
C ILE A 327 5.28 19.26 -16.35
N GLU A 328 6.54 19.31 -15.93
CA GLU A 328 7.51 20.32 -16.38
C GLU A 328 7.70 20.28 -17.90
N THR A 329 7.73 19.10 -18.54
CA THR A 329 7.81 19.00 -20.02
C THR A 329 6.58 19.54 -20.75
N LYS A 330 5.43 19.64 -20.08
CA LYS A 330 4.20 20.18 -20.68
C LYS A 330 4.15 21.71 -20.61
N GLY A 331 4.84 22.30 -19.65
CA GLY A 331 4.92 23.75 -19.45
C GLY A 331 3.54 24.36 -19.18
N GLU A 332 3.30 25.55 -19.73
CA GLU A 332 2.07 26.35 -19.52
C GLU A 332 0.78 25.67 -20.02
N ARG A 333 0.89 24.61 -20.83
CA ARG A 333 -0.27 23.83 -21.30
C ARG A 333 -0.91 23.02 -20.17
N PHE A 334 -0.13 22.67 -19.14
CA PHE A 334 -0.61 21.87 -18.02
C PHE A 334 -1.32 22.75 -16.97
N VAL A 335 -2.28 22.18 -16.26
CA VAL A 335 -3.01 22.85 -15.18
C VAL A 335 -2.06 23.35 -14.08
N ASN A 336 -2.33 24.53 -13.55
CA ASN A 336 -1.57 25.09 -12.44
C ASN A 336 -1.82 24.29 -11.14
N TYR A 337 -0.75 23.90 -10.47
CA TYR A 337 -0.82 23.08 -9.26
C TYR A 337 0.21 23.51 -8.22
N ASN A 338 -0.05 23.16 -6.96
CA ASN A 338 0.91 23.34 -5.88
C ASN A 338 1.63 22.00 -5.63
N LYS A 339 2.96 21.99 -5.81
CA LYS A 339 3.77 20.77 -5.64
C LYS A 339 3.61 20.13 -4.25
N ALA A 340 3.56 20.94 -3.19
CA ALA A 340 3.44 20.42 -1.83
C ALA A 340 2.07 19.79 -1.56
N THR A 341 0.97 20.37 -2.06
CA THR A 341 -0.35 19.77 -1.93
C THR A 341 -0.46 18.50 -2.77
N LEU A 342 0.09 18.48 -3.99
CA LEU A 342 0.10 17.29 -4.86
C LEU A 342 0.84 16.12 -4.22
N VAL A 343 2.04 16.36 -3.67
CA VAL A 343 2.81 15.35 -2.94
C VAL A 343 1.99 14.80 -1.77
N ARG A 344 1.41 15.67 -0.94
CA ARG A 344 0.53 15.24 0.17
C ARG A 344 -0.68 14.44 -0.30
N THR A 345 -1.30 14.80 -1.41
CA THR A 345 -2.41 14.04 -2.00
C THR A 345 -1.96 12.64 -2.39
N SER A 346 -0.77 12.48 -3.00
CA SER A 346 -0.22 11.16 -3.32
C SER A 346 0.04 10.32 -2.07
N GLU A 347 0.57 10.93 -1.01
CA GLU A 347 0.83 10.24 0.26
C GLU A 347 -0.47 9.72 0.91
N ILE A 348 -1.53 10.54 0.86
CA ILE A 348 -2.87 10.16 1.34
C ILE A 348 -3.40 8.97 0.54
N ILE A 349 -3.28 8.97 -0.79
CA ILE A 349 -3.73 7.84 -1.64
C ILE A 349 -3.02 6.55 -1.22
N TYR A 350 -1.69 6.55 -1.13
CA TYR A 350 -0.94 5.36 -0.69
C TYR A 350 -1.38 4.88 0.70
N THR A 351 -1.54 5.81 1.64
CA THR A 351 -1.97 5.50 3.01
C THR A 351 -3.34 4.86 3.05
N VAL A 352 -4.31 5.41 2.31
CA VAL A 352 -5.69 4.93 2.24
C VAL A 352 -5.75 3.54 1.62
N LEU A 353 -5.09 3.34 0.48
CA LEU A 353 -5.10 2.06 -0.22
C LEU A 353 -4.38 0.96 0.57
N ALA A 354 -3.23 1.25 1.20
CA ALA A 354 -2.54 0.29 2.06
C ALA A 354 -3.37 -0.07 3.31
N LYS A 355 -4.00 0.92 3.94
CA LYS A 355 -4.86 0.72 5.12
C LYS A 355 -6.09 -0.13 4.79
N LEU A 356 -6.75 0.13 3.66
CA LEU A 356 -7.90 -0.64 3.25
C LEU A 356 -7.53 -2.09 2.90
N ARG A 357 -6.46 -2.30 2.13
CA ARG A 357 -6.00 -3.64 1.77
C ARG A 357 -5.63 -4.45 3.01
N LEU A 358 -4.92 -3.85 3.97
CA LEU A 358 -4.63 -4.53 5.22
C LEU A 358 -5.90 -4.82 6.05
N ILE A 359 -6.84 -3.87 6.16
CA ILE A 359 -8.12 -4.12 6.86
C ILE A 359 -8.84 -5.32 6.26
N LEU A 360 -8.91 -5.39 4.93
CA LEU A 360 -9.55 -6.48 4.22
C LEU A 360 -8.78 -7.79 4.43
N LEU A 361 -7.44 -7.79 4.41
CA LEU A 361 -6.60 -8.96 4.67
C LEU A 361 -6.77 -9.47 6.11
N ILE A 362 -6.69 -8.59 7.10
CA ILE A 362 -6.89 -8.95 8.51
C ILE A 362 -8.31 -9.50 8.73
N HIS A 363 -9.33 -8.94 8.08
CA HIS A 363 -10.69 -9.46 8.23
C HIS A 363 -10.84 -10.89 7.69
N GLU A 364 -10.00 -11.32 6.74
CA GLU A 364 -9.97 -12.70 6.28
C GLU A 364 -9.57 -13.66 7.40
N TYR A 365 -8.49 -13.32 8.09
CA TYR A 365 -7.83 -14.18 9.07
C TYR A 365 -8.38 -14.00 10.49
N LEU A 366 -8.77 -12.77 10.85
CA LEU A 366 -9.16 -12.34 12.19
C LEU A 366 -10.39 -11.41 12.11
N PRO A 367 -11.56 -11.91 11.64
CA PRO A 367 -12.75 -11.07 11.42
C PRO A 367 -13.19 -10.34 12.69
N SER A 368 -13.14 -10.99 13.85
CA SER A 368 -13.55 -10.39 15.14
C SER A 368 -12.76 -9.13 15.51
N LEU A 369 -11.49 -9.06 15.12
CA LEU A 369 -10.64 -7.90 15.36
C LEU A 369 -11.12 -6.71 14.52
N ILE A 370 -11.46 -6.94 13.25
CA ILE A 370 -11.92 -5.89 12.33
C ILE A 370 -13.38 -5.50 12.59
N ASP A 371 -14.25 -6.45 12.89
CA ASP A 371 -15.66 -6.22 13.26
C ASP A 371 -15.76 -5.19 14.41
N SER A 372 -14.94 -5.34 15.44
CA SER A 372 -14.90 -4.41 16.58
C SER A 372 -14.46 -2.98 16.21
N ARG A 373 -13.69 -2.82 15.12
CA ARG A 373 -13.24 -1.52 14.59
C ARG A 373 -14.27 -0.91 13.63
N ILE A 374 -15.00 -1.74 12.89
CA ILE A 374 -16.07 -1.33 11.98
C ILE A 374 -17.30 -0.88 12.78
N TRP A 375 -17.68 -1.60 13.83
CA TRP A 375 -18.92 -1.37 14.58
C TRP A 375 -19.17 0.09 14.97
N PRO A 376 -18.23 0.82 15.62
CA PRO A 376 -18.44 2.23 15.98
C PRO A 376 -18.51 3.17 14.76
N LYS A 377 -18.03 2.72 13.60
CA LYS A 377 -17.97 3.46 12.34
C LYS A 377 -18.83 2.80 11.25
N LYS A 378 -19.87 2.06 11.63
CA LYS A 378 -20.71 1.27 10.72
C LYS A 378 -21.19 2.09 9.52
N LYS A 379 -21.77 3.28 9.75
CA LYS A 379 -22.23 4.18 8.67
C LYS A 379 -21.14 4.46 7.64
N LEU A 380 -19.91 4.67 8.10
CA LEU A 380 -18.79 4.95 7.20
C LEU A 380 -18.41 3.72 6.37
N PHE A 381 -18.17 2.56 7.00
CA PHE A 381 -17.65 1.38 6.30
C PHE A 381 -18.71 0.61 5.50
N VAL A 382 -19.96 0.63 5.96
CA VAL A 382 -21.09 -0.06 5.33
C VAL A 382 -21.80 0.85 4.34
N ASP A 383 -22.34 1.99 4.79
CA ASP A 383 -23.22 2.80 3.94
C ASP A 383 -22.43 3.70 2.99
N VAL A 384 -21.40 4.39 3.50
CA VAL A 384 -20.65 5.39 2.72
C VAL A 384 -19.59 4.73 1.85
N LEU A 385 -18.66 3.99 2.43
CA LEU A 385 -17.57 3.40 1.65
C LEU A 385 -18.01 2.11 0.93
N ASN A 386 -19.13 1.50 1.33
CA ASN A 386 -19.65 0.26 0.76
C ASN A 386 -18.59 -0.85 0.68
N LEU A 387 -17.86 -1.04 1.79
CA LEU A 387 -16.77 -2.02 1.89
C LEU A 387 -17.24 -3.32 2.56
N PHE A 388 -18.23 -3.21 3.43
CA PHE A 388 -18.75 -4.32 4.24
C PHE A 388 -20.28 -4.33 4.26
N GLU A 389 -20.86 -5.52 4.35
CA GLU A 389 -22.28 -5.73 4.66
C GLU A 389 -22.40 -6.31 6.06
N GLU A 390 -23.37 -5.84 6.84
CA GLU A 390 -23.68 -6.46 8.13
C GLU A 390 -24.54 -7.70 7.90
N GLN A 391 -24.06 -8.87 8.36
CA GLN A 391 -24.81 -10.13 8.27
C GLN A 391 -25.70 -10.35 9.49
N LYS A 392 -25.15 -10.00 10.65
CA LYS A 392 -25.77 -10.10 11.98
C LYS A 392 -25.22 -8.96 12.83
N GLU A 393 -25.90 -8.65 13.92
CA GLU A 393 -25.47 -7.60 14.84
C GLU A 393 -23.99 -7.74 15.21
N GLY A 394 -23.19 -6.74 14.82
CA GLY A 394 -21.75 -6.70 15.11
C GLY A 394 -20.88 -7.65 14.30
N LYS A 395 -21.41 -8.31 13.26
CA LYS A 395 -20.67 -9.21 12.37
C LYS A 395 -20.76 -8.76 10.93
N PHE A 396 -19.62 -8.48 10.33
CA PHE A 396 -19.53 -7.94 8.99
C PHE A 396 -18.97 -8.96 8.00
N LYS A 397 -19.34 -8.79 6.74
CA LYS A 397 -18.78 -9.54 5.62
C LYS A 397 -18.27 -8.54 4.59
N ARG A 398 -17.09 -8.79 4.05
CA ARG A 398 -16.50 -7.98 2.98
C ARG A 398 -17.37 -8.06 1.73
N ILE A 399 -17.70 -6.91 1.14
CA ILE A 399 -18.36 -6.82 -0.17
C ILE A 399 -17.31 -6.73 -1.28
N LEU A 400 -16.15 -6.16 -0.95
CA LEU A 400 -14.99 -6.02 -1.83
C LEU A 400 -13.86 -6.90 -1.33
N ASP A 401 -13.32 -7.74 -2.22
CA ASP A 401 -12.07 -8.47 -1.95
C ASP A 401 -10.89 -7.49 -1.96
N VAL A 402 -9.84 -7.78 -1.16
CA VAL A 402 -8.59 -6.99 -1.02
C VAL A 402 -8.01 -6.58 -2.39
N GLU A 403 -8.26 -7.41 -3.39
CA GLU A 403 -7.58 -7.41 -4.69
C GLU A 403 -8.28 -6.60 -5.75
N ASN A 404 -9.48 -6.11 -5.43
CA ASN A 404 -10.26 -5.20 -6.28
C ASN A 404 -10.12 -3.74 -5.81
N LEU A 405 -9.06 -3.45 -5.05
CA LEU A 405 -8.70 -2.09 -4.65
C LEU A 405 -7.28 -1.76 -5.14
N LEU A 406 -7.07 -1.92 -6.45
CA LEU A 406 -5.82 -1.57 -7.11
C LEU A 406 -5.83 -0.09 -7.49
N VAL A 407 -4.64 0.52 -7.54
CA VAL A 407 -4.49 1.88 -8.05
C VAL A 407 -5.07 2.00 -9.47
N SER A 408 -4.92 0.96 -10.30
CA SER A 408 -5.43 0.90 -11.67
C SER A 408 -6.95 1.06 -11.77
N ASP A 409 -7.69 0.70 -10.72
CA ASP A 409 -9.16 0.78 -10.73
C ASP A 409 -9.65 2.24 -10.70
N PHE A 410 -8.79 3.16 -10.26
CA PHE A 410 -9.08 4.59 -10.14
C PHE A 410 -8.45 5.45 -11.22
N LEU A 411 -7.61 4.88 -12.09
CA LEU A 411 -6.99 5.62 -13.18
C LEU A 411 -8.06 6.14 -14.16
N ILE A 412 -7.82 7.30 -14.75
CA ILE A 412 -8.76 8.00 -15.62
C ILE A 412 -8.11 8.08 -17.00
N THR A 413 -8.84 7.61 -18.02
CA THR A 413 -8.39 7.74 -19.40
C THR A 413 -8.77 9.08 -19.99
N GLU A 414 -8.10 9.45 -21.06
CA GLU A 414 -8.49 10.60 -21.87
C GLU A 414 -9.92 10.45 -22.41
N ASP A 415 -10.32 9.26 -22.86
CA ASP A 415 -11.69 8.99 -23.30
C ASP A 415 -12.71 9.26 -22.19
N ASN A 416 -12.39 8.92 -20.93
CA ASN A 416 -13.26 9.21 -19.79
C ASN A 416 -13.43 10.73 -19.58
N ILE A 417 -12.40 11.52 -19.85
CA ILE A 417 -12.45 12.98 -19.78
C ILE A 417 -13.27 13.54 -20.95
N ASN A 418 -12.96 13.12 -22.17
CA ASN A 418 -13.61 13.61 -23.39
C ASN A 418 -15.12 13.31 -23.39
N GLU A 419 -15.52 12.11 -22.98
CA GLU A 419 -16.92 11.71 -22.84
C GLU A 419 -17.70 12.69 -21.94
N VAL A 420 -17.10 13.14 -20.84
CA VAL A 420 -17.75 14.09 -19.92
C VAL A 420 -17.74 15.51 -20.48
N LEU A 421 -16.70 15.91 -21.21
CA LEU A 421 -16.59 17.26 -21.77
C LEU A 421 -17.59 17.53 -22.90
N GLU A 422 -17.98 16.49 -23.65
CA GLU A 422 -18.98 16.58 -24.73
C GLU A 422 -20.41 16.71 -24.21
N LEU A 423 -20.66 16.33 -22.96
CA LEU A 423 -21.99 16.36 -22.36
C LEU A 423 -22.31 17.71 -21.72
N LYS A 424 -23.57 18.13 -21.84
CA LYS A 424 -24.11 19.28 -21.10
C LYS A 424 -24.74 18.79 -19.81
N TYR A 425 -24.40 19.45 -18.69
CA TYR A 425 -25.01 19.13 -17.40
C TYR A 425 -26.51 19.44 -17.38
N THR A 426 -27.35 18.41 -17.30
CA THR A 426 -28.81 18.54 -17.14
C THR A 426 -29.31 17.96 -15.82
N ASN A 427 -28.84 16.78 -15.42
CA ASN A 427 -29.14 16.20 -14.11
C ASN A 427 -28.00 15.26 -13.65
N ILE A 428 -28.09 14.81 -12.39
CA ILE A 428 -27.08 13.93 -11.78
C ILE A 428 -26.94 12.55 -12.45
N GLU A 429 -28.03 11.98 -12.99
CA GLU A 429 -28.04 10.64 -13.61
C GLU A 429 -27.22 10.60 -14.91
N ASP A 430 -27.19 11.72 -15.64
CA ASP A 430 -26.44 11.85 -16.89
C ASP A 430 -24.92 11.70 -16.69
N PHE A 431 -24.43 12.04 -15.49
CA PHE A 431 -23.00 12.09 -15.17
C PHE A 431 -22.54 11.07 -14.15
N TYR A 432 -23.41 10.64 -13.23
CA TYR A 432 -23.03 9.72 -12.16
C TYR A 432 -22.52 8.37 -12.68
N ASN A 433 -23.15 7.85 -13.73
CA ASN A 433 -22.77 6.57 -14.33
C ASN A 433 -21.52 6.66 -15.21
N LYS A 434 -20.95 7.86 -15.40
CA LYS A 434 -19.73 8.05 -16.19
C LYS A 434 -18.52 7.62 -15.37
N ALA A 435 -17.65 6.84 -16.01
CA ALA A 435 -16.48 6.24 -15.35
C ALA A 435 -15.60 7.31 -14.67
N PHE A 436 -15.45 8.49 -15.29
CA PHE A 436 -14.73 9.62 -14.73
C PHE A 436 -15.24 10.02 -13.33
N PHE A 437 -16.53 10.38 -13.22
CA PHE A 437 -17.11 10.86 -11.97
C PHE A 437 -17.26 9.77 -10.93
N TYR A 438 -17.58 8.54 -11.36
CA TYR A 438 -17.58 7.40 -10.47
C TYR A 438 -16.21 7.22 -9.81
N LYS A 439 -15.13 7.17 -10.60
CA LYS A 439 -13.75 6.99 -10.08
C LYS A 439 -13.32 8.12 -9.16
N ILE A 440 -13.49 9.38 -9.58
CA ILE A 440 -13.16 10.57 -8.77
C ILE A 440 -13.93 10.59 -7.46
N GLY A 441 -15.26 10.46 -7.51
CA GLY A 441 -16.10 10.48 -6.31
C GLY A 441 -15.76 9.33 -5.36
N LYS A 442 -15.45 8.15 -5.90
CA LYS A 442 -15.07 6.98 -5.10
C LYS A 442 -13.73 7.18 -4.40
N ILE A 443 -12.66 7.53 -5.12
CA ILE A 443 -11.34 7.71 -4.50
C ILE A 443 -11.37 8.86 -3.49
N MET A 444 -12.05 9.95 -3.81
CA MET A 444 -12.21 11.08 -2.89
C MET A 444 -12.97 10.68 -1.62
N SER A 445 -14.03 9.88 -1.74
CA SER A 445 -14.75 9.34 -0.58
C SER A 445 -13.88 8.41 0.26
N LEU A 446 -13.06 7.56 -0.38
CA LEU A 446 -12.11 6.71 0.34
C LEU A 446 -11.08 7.56 1.09
N MET A 447 -10.52 8.59 0.45
CA MET A 447 -9.55 9.48 1.09
C MET A 447 -10.14 10.22 2.28
N LEU A 448 -11.30 10.85 2.12
CA LEU A 448 -11.98 11.60 3.18
C LEU A 448 -12.49 10.70 4.31
N GLY A 449 -12.89 9.46 3.98
CA GLY A 449 -13.46 8.53 4.94
C GLY A 449 -12.41 7.80 5.76
N VAL A 450 -11.37 7.28 5.10
CA VAL A 450 -10.35 6.41 5.73
C VAL A 450 -9.26 7.23 6.42
N GLU A 451 -8.90 8.38 5.86
CA GLU A 451 -7.90 9.30 6.38
C GLU A 451 -8.57 10.63 6.73
N SER A 452 -9.04 10.77 7.98
CA SER A 452 -9.82 11.93 8.43
C SER A 452 -9.04 13.25 8.39
N THR A 453 -7.71 13.20 8.32
CA THR A 453 -6.85 14.39 8.16
C THR A 453 -6.82 14.91 6.71
N THR A 454 -7.39 14.19 5.74
CA THR A 454 -7.42 14.60 4.33
C THR A 454 -7.99 16.01 4.15
N ALA A 455 -9.14 16.29 4.77
CA ALA A 455 -9.81 17.58 4.64
C ALA A 455 -8.92 18.74 5.14
N SER A 456 -8.31 18.60 6.33
CA SER A 456 -7.42 19.63 6.87
C SER A 456 -6.12 19.77 6.07
N LYS A 457 -5.53 18.66 5.61
CA LYS A 457 -4.34 18.66 4.75
C LYS A 457 -4.57 19.35 3.40
N MET A 458 -5.81 19.34 2.91
CA MET A 458 -6.25 20.04 1.70
C MET A 458 -6.84 21.43 2.00
N ASN A 459 -6.62 21.98 3.20
CA ASN A 459 -7.15 23.28 3.61
C ASN A 459 -8.67 23.41 3.42
N TYR A 460 -9.39 22.29 3.53
CA TYR A 460 -10.82 22.16 3.33
C TYR A 460 -11.30 22.60 1.92
N ASP A 461 -10.42 22.51 0.92
CA ASP A 461 -10.73 22.87 -0.46
C ASP A 461 -11.03 21.63 -1.31
N LEU A 462 -12.30 21.46 -1.68
CA LEU A 462 -12.74 20.38 -2.57
C LEU A 462 -12.11 20.49 -3.97
N GLY A 463 -11.97 21.70 -4.49
CA GLY A 463 -11.44 21.94 -5.84
C GLY A 463 -9.97 21.55 -5.95
N GLU A 464 -9.18 21.88 -4.93
CA GLU A 464 -7.77 21.47 -4.87
C GLU A 464 -7.64 19.94 -4.78
N LEU A 465 -8.44 19.28 -3.94
CA LEU A 465 -8.46 17.82 -3.84
C LEU A 465 -8.87 17.16 -5.17
N PHE A 466 -9.94 17.67 -5.81
CA PHE A 466 -10.43 17.21 -7.10
C PHE A 466 -9.35 17.31 -8.19
N LYS A 467 -8.72 18.49 -8.30
CA LYS A 467 -7.63 18.75 -9.25
C LYS A 467 -6.45 17.81 -9.01
N ASN A 468 -5.98 17.68 -7.77
CA ASN A 468 -4.81 16.84 -7.47
C ASN A 468 -5.07 15.36 -7.77
N ILE A 469 -6.28 14.85 -7.54
CA ILE A 469 -6.64 13.48 -7.92
C ILE A 469 -6.54 13.29 -9.44
N ILE A 470 -7.04 14.24 -10.24
CA ILE A 470 -6.93 14.16 -11.71
C ILE A 470 -5.47 14.23 -12.16
N ILE A 471 -4.65 15.07 -11.53
CA ILE A 471 -3.22 15.14 -11.86
C ILE A 471 -2.51 13.81 -11.59
N LEU A 472 -2.82 13.16 -10.48
CA LEU A 472 -2.18 11.90 -10.06
C LEU A 472 -2.69 10.68 -10.81
N MET A 473 -3.99 10.60 -11.10
CA MET A 473 -4.65 9.41 -11.64
C MET A 473 -5.11 9.57 -13.09
N GLY A 474 -4.99 10.77 -13.66
CA GLY A 474 -5.35 11.09 -15.05
C GLY A 474 -4.40 10.52 -16.08
N PRO A 475 -4.65 10.80 -17.37
CA PRO A 475 -3.82 10.32 -18.46
C PRO A 475 -2.55 11.17 -18.60
N HIS A 476 -1.41 10.52 -18.83
CA HIS A 476 -0.09 11.15 -19.01
C HIS A 476 0.52 10.83 -20.38
N PRO A 477 -0.11 11.21 -21.51
CA PRO A 477 0.45 10.97 -22.83
C PRO A 477 1.77 11.73 -23.04
N LEU A 478 2.69 11.15 -23.81
CA LEU A 478 4.07 11.66 -23.97
C LEU A 478 4.13 12.98 -24.76
N ASP A 479 3.28 13.13 -25.78
CA ASP A 479 3.34 14.20 -26.79
C ASP A 479 2.41 15.39 -26.49
N HIS A 480 1.30 15.16 -25.79
CA HIS A 480 0.32 16.19 -25.46
C HIS A 480 -0.13 16.14 -24.00
N THR A 481 -1.10 16.96 -23.61
CA THR A 481 -1.79 16.86 -22.31
C THR A 481 -3.24 17.35 -22.45
N VAL A 482 -4.17 16.63 -21.83
CA VAL A 482 -5.59 17.04 -21.73
C VAL A 482 -5.92 17.70 -20.39
N GLN A 483 -4.96 17.75 -19.48
CA GLN A 483 -5.14 18.27 -18.12
C GLN A 483 -4.83 19.77 -18.09
N THR A 484 -5.62 20.57 -18.81
CA THR A 484 -5.48 22.03 -18.87
C THR A 484 -6.31 22.74 -17.80
N ASN A 485 -6.01 24.01 -17.48
CA ASN A 485 -6.83 24.78 -16.53
C ASN A 485 -8.32 24.82 -16.91
N GLU A 486 -8.63 25.10 -18.18
CA GLU A 486 -10.01 25.16 -18.69
C GLU A 486 -10.75 23.81 -18.53
N VAL A 487 -10.07 22.71 -18.86
CA VAL A 487 -10.65 21.37 -18.73
C VAL A 487 -10.94 21.05 -17.27
N ILE A 488 -9.98 21.29 -16.37
CA ILE A 488 -10.15 20.99 -14.94
C ILE A 488 -11.26 21.86 -14.32
N GLU A 489 -11.34 23.14 -14.66
CA GLU A 489 -12.41 24.03 -14.19
C GLU A 489 -13.79 23.57 -14.65
N LYS A 490 -13.93 23.19 -15.93
CA LYS A 490 -15.20 22.67 -16.47
C LYS A 490 -15.62 21.37 -15.79
N LEU A 491 -14.69 20.42 -15.63
CA LEU A 491 -14.94 19.15 -14.94
C LEU A 491 -15.34 19.37 -13.48
N TYR A 492 -14.65 20.28 -12.77
CA TYR A 492 -14.96 20.61 -11.39
C TYR A 492 -16.31 21.29 -11.25
N SER A 493 -16.67 22.20 -12.16
CA SER A 493 -17.99 22.84 -12.16
C SER A 493 -19.11 21.81 -12.29
N ASN A 494 -18.95 20.83 -13.19
CA ASN A 494 -19.90 19.74 -13.34
C ASN A 494 -19.99 18.87 -12.07
N PHE A 495 -18.85 18.54 -11.46
CA PHE A 495 -18.82 17.79 -10.20
C PHE A 495 -19.53 18.54 -9.06
N LYS A 496 -19.30 19.85 -8.94
CA LYS A 496 -19.94 20.71 -7.95
C LYS A 496 -21.46 20.73 -8.13
N ASN A 497 -21.95 20.80 -9.37
CA ASN A 497 -23.38 20.71 -9.67
C ASN A 497 -23.96 19.35 -9.25
N MET A 498 -23.24 18.25 -9.46
CA MET A 498 -23.66 16.92 -8.97
C MET A 498 -23.78 16.89 -7.44
N CYS A 499 -22.85 17.50 -6.70
CA CYS A 499 -22.94 17.59 -5.25
C CYS A 499 -24.19 18.35 -4.79
N PHE A 500 -24.53 19.48 -5.43
CA PHE A 500 -25.73 20.25 -5.12
C PHE A 500 -27.03 19.52 -5.49
N ASP A 501 -27.05 18.76 -6.58
CA ASP A 501 -28.22 17.97 -6.94
C ASP A 501 -28.40 16.78 -5.98
N TYR A 502 -27.32 16.13 -5.57
CA TYR A 502 -27.35 15.09 -4.53
C TYR A 502 -27.92 15.63 -3.21
N GLU A 503 -27.48 16.81 -2.79
CA GLU A 503 -28.00 17.52 -1.62
C GLU A 503 -29.52 17.75 -1.69
N LYS A 504 -30.01 18.31 -2.80
CA LYS A 504 -31.46 18.48 -3.01
C LYS A 504 -32.21 17.14 -3.02
N MET A 505 -31.61 16.10 -3.59
CA MET A 505 -32.20 14.75 -3.58
C MET A 505 -32.24 14.15 -2.18
N PHE A 506 -31.21 14.39 -1.36
CA PHE A 506 -31.17 13.92 0.03
C PHE A 506 -32.31 14.54 0.85
N GLU A 507 -32.63 15.82 0.62
CA GLU A 507 -33.73 16.53 1.28
C GLU A 507 -35.12 16.08 0.78
N ASN A 508 -35.26 15.79 -0.52
CA ASN A 508 -36.58 15.53 -1.14
C ASN A 508 -36.93 14.04 -1.32
N ASN A 509 -35.93 13.15 -1.50
CA ASN A 509 -36.12 11.73 -1.78
C ASN A 509 -34.93 10.90 -1.24
N ILE A 510 -34.96 10.62 0.05
CA ILE A 510 -33.93 9.86 0.76
C ILE A 510 -33.65 8.50 0.08
N GLN A 511 -34.67 7.79 -0.39
CA GLN A 511 -34.47 6.46 -0.99
C GLN A 511 -33.68 6.54 -2.30
N LYS A 512 -33.94 7.54 -3.15
CA LYS A 512 -33.16 7.77 -4.37
C LYS A 512 -31.74 8.24 -4.07
N SER A 513 -31.55 9.06 -3.03
CA SER A 513 -30.24 9.58 -2.64
C SER A 513 -29.24 8.48 -2.26
N LYS A 514 -29.73 7.34 -1.74
CA LYS A 514 -28.89 6.18 -1.34
C LYS A 514 -27.99 5.67 -2.46
N ASN A 515 -28.41 5.81 -3.72
CA ASN A 515 -27.63 5.35 -4.88
C ASN A 515 -26.33 6.13 -5.10
N TYR A 516 -26.19 7.31 -4.48
CA TYR A 516 -25.09 8.25 -4.72
C TYR A 516 -24.18 8.45 -3.50
N ILE A 517 -24.58 7.92 -2.33
CA ILE A 517 -23.89 8.13 -1.06
C ILE A 517 -22.40 7.80 -1.18
N SER A 518 -22.06 6.71 -1.87
CA SER A 518 -20.69 6.19 -1.89
C SER A 518 -19.66 7.03 -2.61
N ASN A 519 -20.12 8.04 -3.36
CA ASN A 519 -19.28 8.88 -4.20
C ASN A 519 -19.47 10.37 -3.92
N LEU A 520 -20.58 10.79 -3.29
CA LEU A 520 -20.91 12.21 -3.14
C LEU A 520 -21.13 12.68 -1.69
N GLU A 521 -21.42 11.78 -0.73
CA GLU A 521 -21.69 12.16 0.67
C GLU A 521 -20.51 12.90 1.32
N LEU A 522 -19.30 12.37 1.18
CA LEU A 522 -18.09 12.98 1.78
C LEU A 522 -17.58 14.18 0.97
N PRO A 523 -17.55 14.14 -0.38
CA PRO A 523 -17.27 15.33 -1.18
C PRO A 523 -18.20 16.51 -0.89
N LEU A 524 -19.52 16.27 -0.76
CA LEU A 524 -20.47 17.32 -0.40
C LEU A 524 -20.18 17.92 0.98
N LYS A 525 -19.82 17.09 1.97
CA LYS A 525 -19.43 17.56 3.31
C LYS A 525 -18.20 18.46 3.26
N LEU A 526 -17.22 18.13 2.42
CA LEU A 526 -16.06 18.98 2.20
C LEU A 526 -16.43 20.28 1.48
N LEU A 527 -17.30 20.21 0.45
CA LEU A 527 -17.79 21.40 -0.27
C LEU A 527 -18.49 22.41 0.65
N ARG A 528 -19.27 21.91 1.61
CA ARG A 528 -19.98 22.74 2.59
C ARG A 528 -19.11 23.24 3.73
N TRP A 529 -17.85 22.82 3.82
CA TRP A 529 -17.01 23.15 4.95
C TRP A 529 -16.74 24.66 4.98
N LYS A 530 -17.33 25.35 5.96
CA LYS A 530 -17.02 26.75 6.24
C LYS A 530 -15.81 26.77 7.17
N LYS A 531 -14.78 27.54 6.81
CA LYS A 531 -13.71 27.88 7.73
C LYS A 531 -14.30 28.88 8.72
N ASP A 532 -14.59 28.41 9.92
CA ASP A 532 -14.88 29.28 11.06
C ASP A 532 -13.61 29.99 11.54
#